data_AF-A0A1N7RJK3-F1
#
_entry.id   AF-A0A1N7RJK3-F1
#
_cell.length_a   1.000
_cell.length_b   1.000
_cell.length_c   1.000
_cell.angle_alpha   90.00
_cell.angle_beta   90.00
_cell.angle_gamma   90.00
#
_symmetry.space_group_name_H-M   'P 1'
#
loop_
_entity.id
_entity.type
_entity.pdbx_description
1 polymer ?
#
loop_
_entity_poly.entity_id
_entity_poly.type
_entity_poly.pdbx_seq_one_letter_code
_entity_poly.pdbx_strand_id
1 'polypeptide(L)'
;MSKPVLNEALENFDRLPNSAYVKVAVVQGLFACSRSSVLRHVAAGTLPAPREFGDNRLFNVGELRAVLHSKEPIPLPMVAEQTEQN
;
A
#
# COMPACT_ATOMS: atom_id res chain seq x y z
N MET A 1 4.65 -27.30 9.54
CA MET A 1 4.16 -25.97 9.96
C MET A 1 5.07 -24.91 9.33
N SER A 2 4.74 -24.47 8.11
CA SER A 2 5.55 -23.48 7.40
C SER A 2 5.18 -22.09 7.89
N LYS A 3 6.03 -21.51 8.75
CA LYS A 3 5.98 -20.07 9.05
C LYS A 3 6.00 -19.33 7.71
N PRO A 4 4.98 -18.53 7.38
CA PRO A 4 4.85 -18.04 6.04
C PRO A 4 5.92 -16.97 5.82
N VAL A 5 6.58 -17.05 4.67
CA VAL A 5 7.46 -16.04 4.03
C VAL A 5 6.88 -14.61 4.12
N LEU A 6 5.58 -14.50 4.40
CA LEU A 6 4.87 -13.27 4.76
C LEU A 6 5.55 -12.45 5.85
N ASN A 7 6.10 -13.08 6.89
CA ASN A 7 6.68 -12.34 8.02
C ASN A 7 7.88 -11.50 7.58
N GLU A 8 8.80 -12.10 6.82
CA GLU A 8 9.96 -11.39 6.28
C GLU A 8 9.55 -10.26 5.30
N ALA A 9 8.52 -10.49 4.48
CA ALA A 9 8.00 -9.46 3.58
C ALA A 9 7.29 -8.31 4.32
N LEU A 10 6.68 -8.59 5.47
CA LEU A 10 6.06 -7.59 6.34
C LEU A 10 7.11 -6.81 7.15
N GLU A 11 8.13 -7.49 7.67
CA GLU A 11 9.23 -6.86 8.41
C GLU A 11 10.04 -5.91 7.50
N ASN A 12 10.24 -6.30 6.24
CA ASN A 12 10.91 -5.45 5.26
C ASN A 12 10.01 -4.36 4.68
N PHE A 13 8.69 -4.41 4.85
CA PHE A 13 7.76 -3.40 4.33
C PHE A 13 8.11 -1.98 4.80
N ASP A 14 8.52 -1.85 6.06
CA ASP A 14 8.89 -0.56 6.64
C ASP A 14 10.23 -0.01 6.07
N ARG A 15 11.08 -0.88 5.52
CA ARG A 15 12.37 -0.54 4.92
C ARG A 15 12.29 -0.33 3.41
N LEU A 16 11.17 -0.65 2.78
CA LEU A 16 10.98 -0.51 1.34
C LEU A 16 10.70 0.96 0.94
N PRO A 17 11.30 1.45 -0.16
CA PRO A 17 11.02 2.78 -0.68
C PRO A 17 9.56 2.86 -1.19
N ASN A 18 9.00 4.07 -1.22
CA ASN A 18 7.64 4.32 -1.70
C ASN A 18 7.40 3.83 -3.15
N SER A 19 8.44 3.69 -3.97
CA SER A 19 8.35 3.14 -5.33
C SER A 19 8.31 1.60 -5.38
N ALA A 20 8.43 0.90 -4.26
CA ALA A 20 8.40 -0.55 -4.22
C ALA A 20 6.98 -1.12 -4.43
N TYR A 21 6.93 -2.36 -4.91
CA TYR A 21 5.70 -3.08 -5.20
C TYR A 21 5.61 -4.34 -4.35
N VAL A 22 4.47 -4.56 -3.70
CA VAL A 22 4.21 -5.71 -2.81
C VAL A 22 3.03 -6.53 -3.28
N LYS A 23 3.04 -7.82 -2.99
CA LYS A 23 1.95 -8.74 -3.37
C LYS A 23 0.72 -8.54 -2.48
N VAL A 24 -0.46 -8.95 -3.00
CA VAL A 24 -1.73 -9.04 -2.23
C VAL A 24 -1.54 -9.66 -0.84
N ALA A 25 -0.71 -10.71 -0.74
CA ALA A 25 -0.47 -11.39 0.53
C ALA A 25 0.08 -10.45 1.62
N VAL A 26 0.97 -9.52 1.27
CA VAL A 26 1.52 -8.53 2.21
C VAL A 26 0.42 -7.58 2.67
N VAL A 27 -0.45 -7.13 1.76
CA VAL A 27 -1.62 -6.29 2.08
C VAL A 27 -2.57 -7.00 3.04
N GLN A 28 -2.81 -8.30 2.85
CA GLN A 28 -3.62 -9.12 3.76
C GLN A 28 -3.03 -9.17 5.17
N GLY A 29 -1.70 -9.30 5.27
CA GLY A 29 -0.99 -9.28 6.55
C GLY A 29 -1.05 -7.92 7.24
N LEU A 30 -0.86 -6.83 6.50
CA LEU A 30 -0.87 -5.45 7.02
C LEU A 30 -2.25 -5.04 7.54
N PHE A 31 -3.31 -5.34 6.77
CA PHE A 31 -4.69 -4.96 7.11
C PHE A 31 -5.44 -6.05 7.90
N ALA A 32 -4.75 -7.14 8.29
CA ALA A 32 -5.33 -8.31 8.95
C ALA A 32 -6.63 -8.81 8.28
N CYS A 33 -6.68 -8.77 6.95
CA CYS A 33 -7.91 -8.99 6.19
C CYS A 33 -7.74 -10.05 5.09
N SER A 34 -8.84 -10.70 4.71
CA SER A 34 -8.82 -11.71 3.66
C SER A 34 -8.59 -11.10 2.27
N ARG A 35 -8.10 -11.89 1.31
CA ARG A 35 -7.92 -11.46 -0.09
C ARG A 35 -9.20 -10.87 -0.68
N SER A 36 -10.33 -11.50 -0.39
CA SER A 36 -11.66 -11.04 -0.84
C SER A 36 -12.01 -9.69 -0.24
N SER A 37 -11.65 -9.46 1.03
CA SER A 37 -11.80 -8.16 1.68
C SER A 37 -10.92 -7.11 1.00
N VAL A 38 -9.64 -7.40 0.72
CA VAL A 38 -8.74 -6.48 0.00
C VAL A 38 -9.37 -6.07 -1.34
N LEU A 39 -9.86 -7.02 -2.14
CA LEU A 39 -10.50 -6.72 -3.42
C LEU A 39 -11.79 -5.89 -3.26
N ARG A 40 -12.57 -6.09 -2.21
CA ARG A 40 -13.72 -5.22 -1.88
C ARG A 40 -13.28 -3.78 -1.59
N HIS A 41 -12.19 -3.59 -0.86
CA HIS A 41 -11.70 -2.25 -0.52
C HIS A 41 -11.09 -1.55 -1.75
N VAL A 42 -10.45 -2.31 -2.64
CA VAL A 42 -10.03 -1.82 -3.96
C VAL A 42 -11.25 -1.39 -4.80
N ALA A 43 -12.28 -2.23 -4.88
CA ALA A 43 -13.51 -1.91 -5.60
C ALA A 43 -14.26 -0.71 -4.99
N ALA A 44 -14.16 -0.52 -3.67
CA ALA A 44 -14.71 0.62 -2.95
C ALA A 44 -13.84 1.89 -3.04
N GLY A 45 -12.65 1.82 -3.67
CA GLY A 45 -11.71 2.95 -3.75
C GLY A 45 -11.02 3.30 -2.44
N THR A 46 -11.14 2.46 -1.40
CA THR A 46 -10.48 2.66 -0.10
C THR A 46 -9.02 2.19 -0.12
N LEU A 47 -8.70 1.22 -0.98
CA LEU A 47 -7.32 0.78 -1.24
C LEU A 47 -6.91 1.14 -2.67
N PRO A 48 -5.61 1.42 -2.91
CA PRO A 48 -5.11 1.72 -4.24
C PRO A 48 -5.32 0.54 -5.18
N ALA A 49 -5.55 0.85 -6.46
CA ALA A 49 -5.76 -0.17 -7.47
C ALA A 49 -4.47 -1.01 -7.65
N PRO A 50 -4.55 -2.35 -7.63
CA PRO A 50 -3.39 -3.18 -7.92
C PRO A 50 -2.92 -2.96 -9.35
N ARG A 51 -1.60 -2.88 -9.52
CA ARG A 51 -0.96 -2.92 -10.82
C ARG A 51 -0.78 -4.36 -11.25
N GLU A 52 -1.25 -4.69 -12.45
CA GLU A 52 -1.12 -6.02 -13.02
C GLU A 52 0.28 -6.18 -13.65
N PHE A 53 1.11 -7.01 -13.02
CA PHE A 53 2.40 -7.45 -13.55
C PHE A 53 2.27 -8.93 -13.93
N GLY A 54 1.76 -9.18 -15.14
CA GLY A 54 1.41 -10.53 -15.60
C GLY A 54 0.33 -11.15 -14.72
N ASP A 55 0.55 -12.38 -14.24
CA ASP A 55 -0.36 -13.09 -13.33
C ASP A 55 -0.39 -12.52 -11.90
N ASN A 56 0.53 -11.61 -11.57
CA ASN A 56 0.66 -11.06 -10.23
C ASN A 56 0.06 -9.66 -10.14
N ARG A 57 -0.81 -9.48 -9.15
CA ARG A 57 -1.30 -8.17 -8.72
C ARG A 57 -0.40 -7.59 -7.65
N LEU A 58 0.25 -6.48 -7.97
CA LEU A 58 1.17 -5.80 -7.08
C LEU A 58 0.62 -4.44 -6.65
N PHE A 59 0.83 -4.08 -5.40
CA PHE A 59 0.42 -2.82 -4.80
C PHE A 59 1.63 -1.97 -4.51
N ASN A 60 1.54 -0.66 -4.75
CA ASN A 60 2.62 0.24 -4.43
C ASN A 60 2.70 0.49 -2.91
N VAL A 61 3.90 0.44 -2.34
CA VAL A 61 4.14 0.65 -0.90
C VAL A 61 3.82 2.10 -0.49
N GLY A 62 4.15 3.08 -1.31
CA GLY A 62 3.85 4.49 -1.06
C GLY A 62 2.34 4.75 -0.96
N GLU A 63 1.55 4.17 -1.86
CA GLU A 63 0.09 4.29 -1.82
C GLU A 63 -0.51 3.56 -0.61
N LEU A 64 -0.03 2.36 -0.28
CA LEU A 64 -0.47 1.62 0.91
C LEU A 64 -0.11 2.37 2.19
N ARG A 65 1.08 2.98 2.27
CA ARG A 65 1.47 3.84 3.38
C ARG A 65 0.58 5.07 3.46
N ALA A 66 0.26 5.70 2.33
CA ALA A 66 -0.64 6.85 2.33
C ALA A 66 -1.99 6.47 2.94
N VAL A 67 -2.59 5.32 2.56
CA VAL A 67 -3.84 4.84 3.17
C VAL A 67 -3.69 4.48 4.66
N LEU A 68 -2.56 3.85 5.04
CA LEU A 68 -2.29 3.48 6.42
C LEU A 68 -2.13 4.71 7.34
N HIS A 69 -1.46 5.75 6.85
CA HIS A 69 -1.28 7.03 7.57
C HIS A 69 -2.49 7.96 7.45
N SER A 70 -3.33 7.82 6.41
CA SER A 70 -4.55 8.63 6.20
C SER A 70 -5.71 8.29 7.16
N LYS A 71 -5.48 7.47 8.20
CA LYS A 71 -6.40 7.36 9.34
C LYS A 71 -6.40 8.65 10.20
N GLU A 72 -5.55 9.63 9.87
CA GLU A 72 -5.64 11.06 10.21
C GLU A 72 -5.81 11.86 8.89
N PRO A 73 -6.63 12.91 8.81
CA PRO A 73 -7.19 13.40 7.55
C PRO A 73 -6.14 13.78 6.50
N ILE A 74 -6.34 13.24 5.30
CA ILE A 74 -5.85 13.68 3.99
C ILE A 74 -5.28 15.11 3.96
N PRO A 75 -3.96 15.29 3.79
CA PRO A 75 -3.48 16.38 2.96
C PRO A 75 -3.78 15.99 1.50
N LEU A 76 -4.90 16.50 0.98
CA LEU A 76 -5.06 16.70 -0.46
C LEU A 76 -3.81 17.43 -0.98
N PRO A 77 -3.44 17.28 -2.27
CA PRO A 77 -2.25 17.88 -2.84
C PRO A 77 -2.32 19.40 -2.63
N MET A 78 -1.70 19.89 -1.56
CA MET A 78 -1.48 21.31 -1.37
C MET A 78 -0.26 21.63 -2.21
N VAL A 79 -0.59 21.86 -3.49
CA VAL A 79 0.09 22.69 -4.47
C VAL A 79 1.58 22.44 -4.67
N ALA A 80 1.89 22.08 -5.92
CA ALA A 80 3.12 22.54 -6.52
C ALA A 80 3.21 24.07 -6.35
N GLU A 81 4.03 24.56 -5.43
CA GLU A 81 4.73 25.83 -5.59
C GLU A 81 5.88 25.90 -4.58
N GLN A 82 7.02 25.33 -4.98
CA GLN A 82 8.29 25.85 -4.50
C GLN A 82 8.45 27.24 -5.13
N THR A 83 8.20 28.30 -4.36
CA THR A 83 8.96 29.56 -4.42
C THR A 83 8.58 30.38 -3.20
N GLU A 84 9.25 30.10 -2.10
CA GLU A 84 9.47 31.07 -1.03
C GLU A 84 10.42 32.14 -1.59
N GLN A 85 9.90 33.37 -1.65
CA GLN A 85 10.56 34.62 -1.24
C GLN A 85 11.75 35.17 -2.05
N ASN A 86 11.47 36.36 -2.60
CA ASN A 86 12.34 37.55 -2.79
C ASN A 86 13.28 37.61 -3.99
#